data_AF-A0AA44UMA1-F1
#
_entry.id   AF-A0AA44UMA1-F1
#
_cell.length_a   1.000
_cell.length_b   1.000
_cell.length_c   1.000
_cell.angle_alpha   90.00
_cell.angle_beta   90.00
_cell.angle_gamma   90.00
#
_symmetry.space_group_name_H-M   'P 1'
#
loop_
_entity.id
_entity.type
_entity.pdbx_description
1 polymer ?
#
loop_
_entity_poly.entity_id
_entity_poly.type
_entity_poly.pdbx_seq_one_letter_code
_entity_poly.pdbx_strand_id
1 'polypeptide(L)'
;MNRAVVLALLAACAGVVDVWAVVALGGAFAGVVTGNLVTAGHALAVAEPARLLPPAVAVAGFVVGVALWSLLRRRWPTAVSVPLVAELVVLVVLAVAWPLAPGATLPLLAGAALAMGGQSSVAQLLGQSTTYMTGTLTGAVSDLATGDGRRWPALRQLGAIVLGAVAGGLALAHLPAVVPALAALLAAAAVVVRAVGDRRVQDDPVGPSAPQDDDVEGAPTVPLHPQVEALLNLMAEQGGAPPETMTVAQNRAMIREMAAVSGPPEPVAAVRDDRAGDVPVRIYTPEGTGPFPVLVFYHGGGWVIGDLDSHDPVCRSLANRSGAVVVAVDYRLAPEHRFPAAVDDAVAALEWVHAHAAEFDGDPSRIAVGGDSAGGNLSAVVAQHARDHGPALRFQLLVYPAVDAADQSPSMTENAQGPLLTVAWMEWFMGHYLTGEQDALDPRMSPARTTDLSGLPPALVVTAEFDPLRDQGAAYAAALNAAGVKAELRESPGMIHGFLQFGAAVDDSRALLDEAGAALRAALA
;
A
#
# COMPACT_ATOMS: atom_id res chain seq x y z
N MET A 1 -46.46 17.79 13.96
CA MET A 1 -45.77 17.38 12.70
C MET A 1 -46.25 15.99 12.32
N ASN A 2 -46.73 15.78 11.10
CA ASN A 2 -47.21 14.45 10.64
C ASN A 2 -46.06 13.44 10.74
N ARG A 3 -46.28 12.27 11.36
CA ARG A 3 -45.23 11.25 11.59
C ARG A 3 -44.59 10.76 10.27
N ALA A 4 -45.31 10.80 9.15
CA ALA A 4 -44.75 10.52 7.83
C ALA A 4 -43.71 11.57 7.39
N VAL A 5 -43.92 12.84 7.77
CA VAL A 5 -42.97 13.93 7.52
C VAL A 5 -41.74 13.80 8.41
N VAL A 6 -41.91 13.36 9.67
CA VAL A 6 -40.79 13.06 10.58
C VAL A 6 -39.92 11.92 10.03
N LEU A 7 -40.54 10.87 9.49
CA LEU A 7 -39.83 9.72 8.91
C LEU A 7 -39.14 10.04 7.59
N ALA A 8 -39.78 10.84 6.73
CA ALA A 8 -39.15 11.35 5.52
C ALA A 8 -37.95 12.26 5.84
N LEU A 9 -38.05 13.07 6.90
CA LEU A 9 -36.95 13.89 7.39
C LEU A 9 -35.82 13.03 7.99
N LEU A 10 -36.13 11.95 8.72
CA LEU A 10 -35.11 11.03 9.25
C LEU A 10 -34.38 10.26 8.14
N ALA A 11 -35.10 9.82 7.11
CA ALA A 11 -34.49 9.18 5.93
C ALA A 11 -33.64 10.17 5.11
N ALA A 12 -34.10 11.41 4.96
CA ALA A 12 -33.32 12.48 4.34
C ALA A 12 -32.09 12.85 5.18
N CYS A 13 -32.20 12.89 6.51
CA CYS A 13 -31.07 13.11 7.43
C CYS A 13 -30.06 11.96 7.38
N ALA A 14 -30.50 10.70 7.28
CA ALA A 14 -29.62 9.56 7.08
C ALA A 14 -28.85 9.68 5.75
N GLY A 15 -29.54 10.04 4.66
CA GLY A 15 -28.88 10.29 3.37
C GLY A 15 -27.91 11.48 3.38
N VAL A 16 -28.18 12.53 4.17
CA VAL A 16 -27.25 13.66 4.35
C VAL A 16 -26.04 13.26 5.20
N VAL A 17 -26.23 12.42 6.22
CA VAL A 17 -25.16 11.83 7.02
C VAL A 17 -24.29 10.90 6.17
N ASP A 18 -24.87 10.16 5.22
CA ASP A 18 -24.13 9.33 4.27
C ASP A 18 -23.28 10.15 3.31
N VAL A 19 -23.83 11.24 2.76
CA VAL A 19 -23.06 12.17 1.93
C VAL A 19 -21.93 12.78 2.74
N TRP A 20 -22.16 13.15 4.01
CA TRP A 20 -21.11 13.68 4.88
C TRP A 20 -20.06 12.62 5.28
N ALA A 21 -20.46 11.37 5.57
CA ALA A 21 -19.55 10.27 5.91
C ALA A 21 -18.71 9.85 4.70
N VAL A 22 -19.29 9.86 3.49
CA VAL A 22 -18.55 9.61 2.25
C VAL A 22 -17.60 10.76 1.93
N VAL A 23 -18.00 12.01 2.15
CA VAL A 23 -17.18 13.20 1.89
C VAL A 23 -16.09 13.39 2.96
N ALA A 24 -16.31 12.98 4.21
CA ALA A 24 -15.40 13.22 5.33
C ALA A 24 -14.57 11.99 5.78
N LEU A 25 -15.02 10.76 5.51
CA LEU A 25 -14.42 9.53 6.09
C LEU A 25 -14.00 8.48 5.05
N GLY A 26 -14.20 8.74 3.74
CA GLY A 26 -13.64 7.97 2.64
C GLY A 26 -14.05 6.49 2.58
N GLY A 27 -15.00 6.14 1.68
CA GLY A 27 -15.21 4.80 1.10
C GLY A 27 -15.59 3.61 1.99
N ALA A 28 -15.00 3.45 3.17
CA ALA A 28 -15.13 2.28 4.04
C ALA A 28 -16.48 2.17 4.77
N PHE A 29 -17.27 3.24 4.77
CA PHE A 29 -18.49 3.35 5.59
C PHE A 29 -19.80 3.19 4.81
N ALA A 30 -19.77 2.84 3.53
CA ALA A 30 -20.99 2.66 2.73
C ALA A 30 -21.81 1.42 3.15
N GLY A 31 -21.19 0.42 3.79
CA GLY A 31 -21.85 -0.84 4.18
C GLY A 31 -22.72 -0.78 5.45
N VAL A 32 -22.64 0.30 6.24
CA VAL A 32 -23.36 0.41 7.53
C VAL A 32 -24.86 0.68 7.33
N VAL A 33 -25.27 1.21 6.18
CA VAL A 33 -26.65 1.64 5.93
C VAL A 33 -27.56 0.50 5.46
N THR A 34 -27.03 -0.49 4.74
CA THR A 34 -27.82 -1.67 4.31
C THR A 34 -28.33 -2.45 5.52
N GLY A 35 -27.49 -2.62 6.55
CA GLY A 35 -27.88 -3.22 7.82
C GLY A 35 -28.91 -2.41 8.60
N ASN A 36 -28.78 -1.08 8.62
CA ASN A 36 -29.72 -0.20 9.32
C ASN A 36 -31.07 -0.06 8.60
N LEU A 37 -31.12 -0.12 7.27
CA LEU A 37 -32.37 -0.17 6.49
C LEU A 37 -33.11 -1.50 6.67
N VAL A 38 -32.39 -2.62 6.73
CA VAL A 38 -32.96 -3.94 7.04
C VAL A 38 -33.49 -3.97 8.48
N THR A 39 -32.74 -3.40 9.43
CA THR A 39 -33.15 -3.33 10.85
C THR A 39 -34.31 -2.35 11.08
N ALA A 40 -34.35 -1.23 10.35
CA ALA A 40 -35.49 -0.29 10.37
C ALA A 40 -36.74 -0.89 9.70
N GLY A 41 -36.57 -1.65 8.61
CA GLY A 41 -37.63 -2.44 7.98
C GLY A 41 -38.16 -3.54 8.91
N HIS A 42 -37.27 -4.18 9.69
CA HIS A 42 -37.62 -5.15 10.71
C HIS A 42 -38.38 -4.51 11.89
N ALA A 43 -37.94 -3.35 12.38
CA ALA A 43 -38.62 -2.60 13.44
C ALA A 43 -40.03 -2.12 13.02
N LEU A 44 -40.21 -1.78 11.73
CA LEU A 44 -41.51 -1.44 11.12
C LEU A 44 -42.43 -2.67 10.98
N ALA A 45 -41.89 -3.83 10.61
CA ALA A 45 -42.65 -5.07 10.45
C ALA A 45 -43.20 -5.63 11.77
N VAL A 46 -42.54 -5.35 12.89
CA VAL A 46 -42.97 -5.77 14.23
C VAL A 46 -44.01 -4.82 14.85
N ALA A 47 -44.08 -3.56 14.41
CA ALA A 47 -44.91 -2.53 15.05
C ALA A 47 -46.33 -2.39 14.46
N GLU A 48 -46.52 -2.46 13.12
CA GLU A 48 -47.85 -2.50 12.50
C GLU A 48 -47.82 -3.23 11.12
N PRO A 49 -48.33 -4.47 11.02
CA PRO A 49 -48.23 -5.28 9.80
C PRO A 49 -49.03 -4.74 8.58
N ALA A 50 -49.90 -3.74 8.78
CA ALA A 50 -50.85 -3.28 7.76
C ALA A 50 -50.40 -2.03 6.97
N ARG A 51 -49.23 -1.45 7.26
CA ARG A 51 -48.76 -0.22 6.58
C ARG A 51 -47.28 -0.33 6.21
N LEU A 52 -47.00 -1.20 5.26
CA LEU A 52 -45.68 -1.34 4.65
C LEU A 52 -45.40 -0.12 3.76
N LEU A 53 -44.24 0.52 3.93
CA LEU A 53 -43.61 1.18 2.79
C LEU A 53 -43.28 0.07 1.78
N PRO A 54 -43.76 0.13 0.53
CA PRO A 54 -43.46 -0.91 -0.44
C PRO A 54 -41.95 -1.09 -0.59
N PRO A 55 -41.41 -2.32 -0.68
CA PRO A 55 -39.99 -2.57 -0.98
C PRO A 55 -39.48 -1.77 -2.19
N ALA A 56 -40.37 -1.41 -3.11
CA ALA A 56 -40.13 -0.49 -4.22
C ALA A 56 -39.56 0.89 -3.79
N VAL A 57 -39.88 1.40 -2.61
CA VAL A 57 -39.36 2.68 -2.09
C VAL A 57 -37.93 2.54 -1.57
N ALA A 58 -37.59 1.40 -0.97
CA ALA A 58 -36.21 1.08 -0.57
C ALA A 58 -35.32 0.84 -1.79
N VAL A 59 -35.85 0.13 -2.80
CA VAL A 59 -35.19 -0.06 -4.10
C VAL A 59 -35.04 1.29 -4.83
N ALA A 60 -36.06 2.15 -4.82
CA ALA A 60 -35.97 3.49 -5.39
C ALA A 60 -34.94 4.37 -4.68
N GLY A 61 -34.86 4.30 -3.34
CA GLY A 61 -33.83 5.00 -2.56
C GLY A 61 -32.42 4.52 -2.89
N PHE A 62 -32.23 3.20 -3.01
CA PHE A 62 -30.95 2.60 -3.42
C PHE A 62 -30.57 3.00 -4.85
N VAL A 63 -31.50 2.92 -5.80
CA VAL A 63 -31.28 3.30 -7.20
C VAL A 63 -30.96 4.78 -7.34
N VAL A 64 -31.65 5.66 -6.57
CA VAL A 64 -31.35 7.09 -6.53
C VAL A 64 -29.98 7.36 -5.92
N GLY A 65 -29.59 6.64 -4.86
CA GLY A 65 -28.25 6.72 -4.26
C GLY A 65 -27.14 6.30 -5.23
N VAL A 66 -27.33 5.19 -5.94
CA VAL A 66 -26.39 4.71 -6.98
C VAL A 66 -26.33 5.67 -8.17
N ALA A 67 -27.47 6.23 -8.60
CA ALA A 67 -27.52 7.20 -9.69
C ALA A 67 -26.82 8.53 -9.32
N LEU A 68 -27.08 9.07 -8.12
CA LEU A 68 -26.39 10.25 -7.57
C LEU A 68 -24.88 10.00 -7.45
N TRP A 69 -24.48 8.83 -6.94
CA TRP A 69 -23.08 8.42 -6.89
C TRP A 69 -22.45 8.35 -8.28
N SER A 70 -23.14 7.78 -9.27
CA SER A 70 -22.65 7.70 -10.65
C SER A 70 -22.52 9.05 -11.36
N LEU A 71 -23.23 10.08 -10.89
CA LEU A 71 -23.08 11.47 -11.32
C LEU A 71 -21.92 12.18 -10.60
N LEU A 72 -21.69 11.86 -9.31
CA LEU A 72 -20.62 12.41 -8.48
C LEU A 72 -19.24 11.78 -8.73
N ARG A 73 -19.18 10.55 -9.29
CA ARG A 73 -17.94 9.79 -9.58
C ARG A 73 -16.94 10.50 -10.51
N ARG A 74 -17.37 11.49 -11.29
CA ARG A 74 -16.46 12.28 -12.14
C ARG A 74 -15.42 13.06 -11.32
N ARG A 75 -15.63 13.17 -10.01
CA ARG A 75 -14.79 13.93 -9.08
C ARG A 75 -13.99 13.03 -8.12
N TRP A 76 -14.31 11.71 -8.05
CA TRP A 76 -13.72 10.72 -7.14
C TRP A 76 -13.79 9.31 -7.80
N PRO A 77 -12.68 8.75 -8.33
CA PRO A 77 -12.69 7.49 -9.05
C PRO A 77 -12.51 6.32 -8.08
N THR A 78 -13.60 5.71 -7.61
CA THR A 78 -13.54 4.39 -6.95
C THR A 78 -14.39 3.38 -7.70
N ALA A 79 -13.87 2.17 -7.87
CA ALA A 79 -14.51 1.09 -8.59
C ALA A 79 -15.76 0.60 -7.83
N VAL A 80 -16.88 0.46 -8.55
CA VAL A 80 -18.04 -0.28 -8.03
C VAL A 80 -17.61 -1.73 -7.90
N SER A 81 -17.38 -2.18 -6.67
CA SER A 81 -16.89 -3.52 -6.40
C SER A 81 -17.99 -4.56 -6.70
N VAL A 82 -17.56 -5.73 -7.22
CA VAL A 82 -18.41 -6.91 -7.49
C VAL A 82 -19.42 -7.25 -6.36
N PRO A 83 -19.13 -7.02 -5.06
CA PRO A 83 -20.09 -7.18 -3.97
C PRO A 83 -21.34 -6.30 -4.10
N LEU A 84 -21.21 -5.06 -4.58
CA LEU A 84 -22.34 -4.12 -4.70
C LEU A 84 -23.34 -4.55 -5.79
N VAL A 85 -22.82 -5.16 -6.87
CA VAL A 85 -23.64 -5.75 -7.95
C VAL A 85 -24.35 -7.00 -7.45
N ALA A 86 -23.68 -7.83 -6.65
CA ALA A 86 -24.28 -9.02 -6.04
C ALA A 86 -25.38 -8.65 -5.03
N GLU A 87 -25.16 -7.62 -4.19
CA GLU A 87 -26.17 -7.10 -3.26
C GLU A 87 -27.40 -6.55 -3.99
N LEU A 88 -27.20 -5.79 -5.09
CA LEU A 88 -28.30 -5.30 -5.92
C LEU A 88 -29.11 -6.46 -6.52
N VAL A 89 -28.46 -7.52 -7.00
CA VAL A 89 -29.15 -8.71 -7.55
C VAL A 89 -29.98 -9.41 -6.47
N VAL A 90 -29.45 -9.59 -5.26
CA VAL A 90 -30.18 -10.19 -4.13
C VAL A 90 -31.39 -9.33 -3.74
N LEU A 91 -31.23 -8.00 -3.67
CA LEU A 91 -32.31 -7.08 -3.33
C LEU A 91 -33.41 -7.04 -4.42
N VAL A 92 -33.04 -7.13 -5.70
CA VAL A 92 -33.99 -7.21 -6.82
C VAL A 92 -34.75 -8.55 -6.81
N VAL A 93 -34.07 -9.66 -6.54
CA VAL A 93 -34.72 -10.98 -6.41
C VAL A 93 -35.70 -10.99 -5.23
N LEU A 94 -35.34 -10.40 -4.10
CA LEU A 94 -36.22 -10.26 -2.94
C LEU A 94 -37.44 -9.37 -3.26
N ALA A 95 -37.25 -8.25 -3.97
CA ALA A 95 -38.33 -7.34 -4.35
C ALA A 95 -39.32 -7.95 -5.36
N VAL A 96 -38.84 -8.79 -6.28
CA VAL A 96 -39.66 -9.47 -7.29
C VAL A 96 -40.35 -10.73 -6.74
N ALA A 97 -39.72 -11.46 -5.81
CA ALA A 97 -40.28 -12.67 -5.22
C ALA A 97 -41.33 -12.38 -4.12
N TRP A 98 -41.25 -11.22 -3.47
CA TRP A 98 -42.12 -10.82 -2.36
C TRP A 98 -43.64 -10.86 -2.65
N PRO A 99 -44.15 -10.40 -3.82
CA PRO A 99 -45.58 -10.42 -4.12
C PRO A 99 -46.13 -11.83 -4.38
N LEU A 100 -45.27 -12.80 -4.67
CA LEU A 100 -45.66 -14.15 -5.09
C LEU A 100 -45.86 -15.11 -3.91
N ALA A 101 -45.29 -14.81 -2.73
CA ALA A 101 -45.43 -15.62 -1.51
C ALA A 101 -45.26 -14.76 -0.23
N PRO A 102 -46.30 -14.00 0.18
CA PRO A 102 -46.21 -13.03 1.30
C PRO A 102 -45.96 -13.64 2.69
N GLY A 103 -45.99 -14.98 2.84
CA GLY A 103 -45.64 -15.69 4.08
C GLY A 103 -44.20 -16.22 4.14
N ALA A 104 -43.40 -16.05 3.08
CA ALA A 104 -42.04 -16.62 2.97
C ALA A 104 -40.93 -15.67 3.43
N THR A 105 -41.25 -14.71 4.30
CA THR A 105 -40.34 -13.67 4.80
C THR A 105 -39.12 -14.26 5.53
N LEU A 106 -39.33 -15.25 6.38
CA LEU A 106 -38.27 -15.91 7.14
C LEU A 106 -37.32 -16.74 6.24
N PRO A 107 -37.83 -17.61 5.34
CA PRO A 107 -37.00 -18.36 4.41
C PRO A 107 -36.14 -17.49 3.49
N LEU A 108 -36.68 -16.36 3.01
CA LEU A 108 -35.95 -15.43 2.13
C LEU A 108 -34.84 -14.66 2.88
N LEU A 109 -35.09 -14.27 4.12
CA LEU A 109 -34.08 -13.65 5.00
C LEU A 109 -33.00 -14.65 5.43
N ALA A 110 -33.38 -15.92 5.68
CA ALA A 110 -32.44 -16.98 5.95
C ALA A 110 -31.54 -17.27 4.73
N GLY A 111 -32.09 -17.23 3.52
CA GLY A 111 -31.33 -17.34 2.27
C GLY A 111 -30.34 -16.19 2.08
N ALA A 112 -30.74 -14.96 2.38
CA ALA A 112 -29.86 -13.79 2.34
C ALA A 112 -28.72 -13.88 3.37
N ALA A 113 -29.01 -14.31 4.60
CA ALA A 113 -28.00 -14.52 5.63
C ALA A 113 -27.01 -15.64 5.27
N LEU A 114 -27.49 -16.73 4.65
CA LEU A 114 -26.65 -17.81 4.14
C LEU A 114 -25.76 -17.34 2.98
N ALA A 115 -26.28 -16.51 2.07
CA ALA A 115 -25.51 -15.93 0.97
C ALA A 115 -24.40 -15.00 1.49
N MET A 116 -24.72 -14.14 2.47
CA MET A 116 -23.73 -13.24 3.10
C MET A 116 -22.66 -14.01 3.89
N GLY A 117 -23.04 -15.09 4.61
CA GLY A 117 -22.08 -15.97 5.29
C GLY A 117 -21.18 -16.76 4.32
N GLY A 118 -21.74 -17.23 3.20
CA GLY A 118 -21.00 -17.88 2.12
C GLY A 118 -20.02 -16.93 1.43
N GLN A 119 -20.46 -15.70 1.13
CA GLN A 119 -19.59 -14.65 0.57
C GLN A 119 -18.44 -14.30 1.52
N SER A 120 -18.70 -14.21 2.83
CA SER A 120 -17.63 -13.96 3.81
C SER A 120 -16.62 -15.11 3.87
N SER A 121 -17.07 -16.36 3.69
CA SER A 121 -16.19 -17.53 3.69
C SER A 121 -15.33 -17.60 2.42
N VAL A 122 -15.88 -17.23 1.26
CA VAL A 122 -15.16 -17.14 -0.02
C VAL A 122 -14.18 -15.97 -0.03
N ALA A 123 -14.55 -14.80 0.51
CA ALA A 123 -13.65 -13.66 0.66
C ALA A 123 -12.43 -14.00 1.54
N GLN A 124 -12.63 -14.79 2.60
CA GLN A 124 -11.56 -15.28 3.47
C GLN A 124 -10.65 -16.30 2.78
N LEU A 125 -11.20 -17.18 1.93
CA LEU A 125 -10.43 -18.12 1.10
C LEU A 125 -9.60 -17.42 0.00
N LEU A 126 -10.03 -16.25 -0.44
CA LEU A 126 -9.36 -15.43 -1.47
C LEU A 126 -8.44 -14.36 -0.87
N GLY A 127 -8.14 -14.42 0.42
CA GLY A 127 -7.22 -13.48 1.09
C GLY A 127 -7.73 -12.05 1.23
N GLN A 128 -9.04 -11.81 1.04
CA GLN A 128 -9.62 -10.49 1.24
C GLN A 128 -9.96 -10.22 2.71
N SER A 129 -9.74 -8.97 3.14
CA SER A 129 -10.05 -8.50 4.50
C SER A 129 -11.51 -8.78 4.87
N THR A 130 -11.70 -9.58 5.92
CA THR A 130 -12.99 -9.95 6.49
C THR A 130 -13.03 -9.52 7.95
N THR A 131 -13.05 -8.20 8.20
CA THR A 131 -12.97 -7.57 9.54
C THR A 131 -14.14 -7.90 10.48
N TYR A 132 -15.00 -8.87 10.17
CA TYR A 132 -16.22 -9.15 10.93
C TYR A 132 -16.07 -10.24 12.01
N MET A 133 -15.27 -11.30 11.80
CA MET A 133 -15.24 -12.45 12.74
C MET A 133 -14.20 -12.36 13.87
N THR A 134 -13.03 -11.75 13.64
CA THR A 134 -11.90 -11.86 14.59
C THR A 134 -12.04 -10.95 15.81
N GLY A 135 -12.61 -9.75 15.65
CA GLY A 135 -12.85 -8.82 16.76
C GLY A 135 -13.90 -9.33 17.75
N THR A 136 -14.94 -10.00 17.25
CA THR A 136 -16.10 -10.43 18.03
C THR A 136 -15.77 -11.65 18.91
N LEU A 137 -14.95 -12.57 18.42
CA LEU A 137 -14.53 -13.76 19.17
C LEU A 137 -13.52 -13.42 20.27
N THR A 138 -12.57 -12.54 19.97
CA THR A 138 -11.52 -12.10 20.90
C THR A 138 -12.09 -11.29 22.06
N GLY A 139 -13.05 -10.41 21.79
CA GLY A 139 -13.79 -9.67 22.81
C GLY A 139 -14.61 -10.57 23.74
N ALA A 140 -15.31 -11.57 23.19
CA ALA A 140 -16.14 -12.48 23.98
C ALA A 140 -15.31 -13.40 24.91
N VAL A 141 -14.12 -13.85 24.47
CA VAL A 141 -13.20 -14.66 25.29
C VAL A 141 -12.54 -13.82 26.39
N SER A 142 -12.16 -12.59 26.09
CA SER A 142 -11.61 -11.63 27.07
C SER A 142 -12.64 -11.29 28.16
N ASP A 143 -13.90 -11.03 27.79
CA ASP A 143 -14.99 -10.71 28.72
C ASP A 143 -15.39 -11.89 29.63
N LEU A 144 -15.15 -13.13 29.19
CA LEU A 144 -15.38 -14.34 29.99
C LEU A 144 -14.27 -14.60 31.00
N ALA A 145 -13.02 -14.26 30.64
CA ALA A 145 -11.83 -14.50 31.46
C ALA A 145 -11.67 -13.51 32.63
N THR A 146 -12.10 -12.25 32.46
CA THR A 146 -11.90 -11.16 33.44
C THR A 146 -12.98 -11.09 34.52
N GLY A 147 -14.17 -11.67 34.32
CA GLY A 147 -15.17 -11.87 35.37
C GLY A 147 -16.03 -10.65 35.76
N ASP A 148 -15.94 -9.53 35.05
CA ASP A 148 -16.61 -8.24 35.38
C ASP A 148 -18.12 -8.18 35.04
N GLY A 149 -18.89 -9.22 35.37
CA GLY A 149 -20.35 -9.19 35.26
C GLY A 149 -20.91 -9.28 33.83
N ARG A 150 -20.08 -9.49 32.80
CA ARG A 150 -20.49 -9.65 31.38
C ARG A 150 -20.52 -11.09 30.86
N ARG A 151 -20.51 -12.09 31.76
CA ARG A 151 -20.45 -13.52 31.39
C ARG A 151 -21.65 -14.01 30.58
N TRP A 152 -22.87 -13.55 30.89
CA TRP A 152 -24.09 -14.02 30.23
C TRP A 152 -24.30 -13.50 28.79
N PRO A 153 -23.99 -12.22 28.49
CA PRO A 153 -23.92 -11.72 27.12
C PRO A 153 -22.92 -12.48 26.24
N ALA A 154 -21.71 -12.75 26.74
CA ALA A 154 -20.67 -13.49 26.01
C ALA A 154 -21.06 -14.95 25.73
N LEU A 155 -21.71 -15.64 26.69
CA LEU A 155 -22.23 -17.01 26.49
C LEU A 155 -23.37 -17.08 25.48
N ARG A 156 -24.23 -16.05 25.42
CA ARG A 156 -25.29 -15.94 24.39
C ARG A 156 -24.72 -15.73 22.99
N GLN A 157 -23.66 -14.94 22.86
CA GLN A 157 -22.97 -14.71 21.58
C GLN A 157 -22.26 -15.97 21.09
N LEU A 158 -21.54 -16.69 21.96
CA LEU A 158 -20.95 -18.00 21.62
C LEU A 158 -22.01 -19.03 21.22
N GLY A 159 -23.17 -19.05 21.90
CA GLY A 159 -24.29 -19.91 21.55
C GLY A 159 -24.84 -19.65 20.13
N ALA A 160 -24.93 -18.39 19.71
CA ALA A 160 -25.40 -18.02 18.37
C ALA A 160 -24.44 -18.44 17.25
N ILE A 161 -23.13 -18.36 17.50
CA ILE A 161 -22.07 -18.77 16.56
C ILE A 161 -22.11 -20.30 16.35
N VAL A 162 -22.22 -21.07 17.44
CA VAL A 162 -22.32 -22.53 17.39
C VAL A 162 -23.62 -22.98 16.72
N LEU A 163 -24.75 -22.31 16.96
CA LEU A 163 -26.03 -22.61 16.32
C LEU A 163 -25.99 -22.36 14.80
N GLY A 164 -25.32 -21.30 14.36
CA GLY A 164 -25.12 -20.97 12.95
C GLY A 164 -24.27 -21.99 12.20
N ALA A 165 -23.19 -22.48 12.82
CA ALA A 165 -22.32 -23.51 12.25
C ALA A 165 -23.05 -24.86 12.09
N VAL A 166 -23.88 -25.25 13.07
CA VAL A 166 -24.69 -26.48 13.02
C VAL A 166 -25.81 -26.38 11.97
N ALA A 167 -26.46 -25.22 11.84
CA ALA A 167 -27.49 -24.99 10.84
C ALA A 167 -26.94 -24.97 9.39
N GLY A 168 -25.73 -24.43 9.19
CA GLY A 168 -25.03 -24.49 7.90
C GLY A 168 -24.67 -25.92 7.48
N GLY A 169 -24.22 -26.76 8.42
CA GLY A 169 -23.96 -28.18 8.17
C GLY A 169 -25.21 -28.99 7.79
N LEU A 170 -26.38 -28.64 8.31
CA LEU A 170 -27.67 -29.27 7.96
C LEU A 170 -28.21 -28.81 6.60
N ALA A 171 -27.93 -27.58 6.17
CA ALA A 171 -28.36 -27.06 4.86
C ALA A 171 -27.63 -27.73 3.68
N LEU A 172 -26.36 -28.09 3.87
CA LEU A 172 -25.56 -28.85 2.89
C LEU A 172 -26.09 -30.27 2.62
N ALA A 173 -26.85 -30.85 3.56
CA ALA A 173 -27.44 -32.18 3.41
C ALA A 173 -28.67 -32.24 2.47
N HIS A 174 -29.21 -31.08 2.03
CA HIS A 174 -30.45 -30.99 1.24
C HIS A 174 -30.28 -30.32 -0.13
N LEU A 175 -29.05 -30.21 -0.64
CA LEU A 175 -28.70 -29.63 -1.94
C LEU A 175 -29.48 -30.12 -3.18
N PRO A 176 -29.98 -31.37 -3.30
CA PRO A 176 -30.63 -31.84 -4.53
C PRO A 176 -31.93 -31.12 -4.90
N ALA A 177 -32.57 -30.40 -3.96
CA ALA A 177 -33.85 -29.74 -4.19
C ALA A 177 -33.74 -28.31 -4.77
N VAL A 178 -32.58 -27.66 -4.67
CA VAL A 178 -32.43 -26.21 -4.94
C VAL A 178 -31.80 -25.91 -6.31
N VAL A 179 -31.10 -26.90 -6.89
CA VAL A 179 -30.40 -26.79 -8.19
C VAL A 179 -31.32 -26.38 -9.36
N PRO A 180 -32.57 -26.90 -9.50
CA PRO A 180 -33.43 -26.55 -10.63
C PRO A 180 -33.89 -25.08 -10.61
N ALA A 181 -34.04 -24.48 -9.42
CA ALA A 181 -34.51 -23.10 -9.27
C ALA A 181 -33.40 -22.08 -9.62
N LEU A 182 -32.15 -22.41 -9.30
CA LEU A 182 -30.99 -21.58 -9.68
C LEU A 182 -30.74 -21.57 -11.19
N ALA A 183 -30.93 -22.72 -11.86
CA ALA A 183 -30.79 -22.82 -13.31
C ALA A 183 -31.84 -21.95 -14.06
N ALA A 184 -33.08 -21.90 -13.55
CA ALA A 184 -34.14 -21.07 -14.12
C ALA A 184 -33.86 -19.56 -13.97
N LEU A 185 -33.25 -19.15 -12.87
CA LEU A 185 -32.88 -17.76 -12.59
C LEU A 185 -31.75 -17.27 -13.51
N LEU A 186 -30.76 -18.11 -13.79
CA LEU A 186 -29.66 -17.80 -14.71
C LEU A 186 -30.13 -17.70 -16.17
N ALA A 187 -31.10 -18.53 -16.58
CA ALA A 187 -31.70 -18.45 -17.91
C ALA A 187 -32.50 -17.14 -18.11
N ALA A 188 -33.21 -16.68 -17.08
CA ALA A 188 -33.94 -15.41 -17.13
C ALA A 188 -33.00 -14.19 -17.22
N ALA A 189 -31.86 -14.22 -16.54
CA ALA A 189 -30.86 -13.16 -16.61
C ALA A 189 -30.24 -13.03 -18.02
N ALA A 190 -30.02 -14.15 -18.72
CA ALA A 190 -29.50 -14.15 -20.09
C ALA A 190 -30.44 -13.49 -21.11
N VAL A 191 -31.76 -13.60 -20.90
CA VAL A 191 -32.77 -12.95 -21.76
C VAL A 191 -32.77 -11.42 -21.59
N VAL A 192 -32.56 -10.94 -20.36
CA VAL A 192 -32.49 -9.50 -20.06
C VAL A 192 -31.23 -8.87 -20.65
N VAL A 193 -30.08 -9.56 -20.60
CA VAL A 193 -28.84 -9.09 -21.23
C VAL A 193 -28.99 -8.95 -22.75
N ARG A 194 -29.70 -9.88 -23.39
CA ARG A 194 -29.98 -9.84 -24.83
C ARG A 194 -30.92 -8.68 -25.20
N ALA A 195 -31.92 -8.40 -24.36
CA ALA A 195 -32.86 -7.29 -24.56
C ALA A 195 -32.25 -5.89 -24.36
N VAL A 196 -31.13 -5.79 -23.63
CA VAL A 196 -30.37 -4.54 -23.42
C VAL A 196 -29.36 -4.30 -24.53
N GLY A 197 -28.83 -5.36 -25.15
CA GLY A 197 -27.91 -5.27 -26.29
C GLY A 197 -28.55 -4.69 -27.57
N ASP A 198 -29.83 -4.99 -27.82
CA ASP A 198 -30.51 -4.65 -29.09
C ASP A 198 -31.06 -3.21 -29.19
N ARG A 199 -30.73 -2.29 -28.26
CA ARG A 199 -31.22 -0.88 -28.29
C ARG A 199 -30.19 0.18 -28.69
N ARG A 200 -29.02 -0.20 -29.19
CA ARG A 200 -28.16 0.74 -29.90
C ARG A 200 -27.83 0.14 -31.26
N VAL A 201 -28.36 0.77 -32.31
CA VAL A 201 -27.96 0.76 -33.74
C VAL A 201 -29.13 0.42 -34.67
N GLN A 202 -29.70 1.47 -35.28
CA GLN A 202 -30.48 1.57 -36.54
C GLN A 202 -30.51 3.09 -36.82
N ASP A 203 -30.08 3.71 -37.94
CA ASP A 203 -29.73 3.31 -39.32
C ASP A 203 -28.59 4.26 -39.82
N ASP A 204 -27.60 3.82 -40.59
CA ASP A 204 -27.57 3.91 -42.08
C ASP A 204 -26.40 3.05 -42.68
N PRO A 205 -26.36 2.78 -44.01
CA PRO A 205 -26.20 1.43 -44.56
C PRO A 205 -24.77 0.97 -44.90
N VAL A 206 -24.59 -0.35 -44.84
CA VAL A 206 -23.37 -1.12 -45.12
C VAL A 206 -23.01 -1.09 -46.62
N GLY A 207 -21.80 -0.58 -46.92
CA GLY A 207 -21.01 -0.89 -48.13
C GLY A 207 -19.97 -2.00 -47.84
N PRO A 208 -19.40 -2.65 -48.87
CA PRO A 208 -18.88 -4.00 -48.76
C PRO A 208 -17.60 -4.10 -47.92
N SER A 209 -17.55 -5.21 -47.18
CA SER A 209 -16.50 -5.67 -46.27
C SER A 209 -15.08 -5.72 -46.86
N ALA A 210 -14.11 -5.16 -46.13
CA ALA A 210 -12.68 -5.49 -46.09
C ALA A 210 -11.98 -4.72 -44.95
N PRO A 211 -10.73 -5.06 -44.57
CA PRO A 211 -10.23 -6.24 -43.86
C PRO A 211 -10.04 -5.96 -42.35
N GLN A 212 -9.54 -6.94 -41.60
CA GLN A 212 -9.20 -6.86 -40.18
C GLN A 212 -8.23 -5.70 -39.89
N ASP A 213 -8.63 -4.76 -39.05
CA ASP A 213 -7.70 -3.84 -38.39
C ASP A 213 -7.07 -4.58 -37.20
N ASP A 214 -5.95 -5.25 -37.48
CA ASP A 214 -4.85 -5.33 -36.54
C ASP A 214 -4.33 -3.88 -36.29
N ASP A 215 -3.76 -3.64 -35.11
CA ASP A 215 -3.08 -2.39 -34.71
C ASP A 215 -3.95 -1.28 -34.08
N VAL A 216 -4.46 -1.54 -32.86
CA VAL A 216 -4.39 -0.51 -31.81
C VAL A 216 -3.02 -0.65 -31.15
N GLU A 217 -2.04 0.13 -31.61
CA GLU A 217 -0.77 0.33 -30.91
C GLU A 217 -1.07 0.78 -29.47
N GLY A 218 -1.02 -0.18 -28.54
CA GLY A 218 -0.86 0.13 -27.13
C GLY A 218 0.44 0.90 -26.94
N ALA A 219 0.44 1.89 -26.06
CA ALA A 219 1.69 2.55 -25.66
C ALA A 219 2.75 1.47 -25.37
N PRO A 220 3.98 1.60 -25.88
CA PRO A 220 5.00 0.57 -25.70
C PRO A 220 5.20 0.34 -24.20
N THR A 221 4.80 -0.83 -23.71
CA THR A 221 5.08 -1.23 -22.34
C THR A 221 6.59 -1.46 -22.25
N VAL A 222 7.29 -0.65 -21.45
CA VAL A 222 8.71 -0.85 -21.20
C VAL A 222 8.89 -2.27 -20.64
N PRO A 223 9.63 -3.17 -21.31
CA PRO A 223 9.82 -4.51 -20.79
C PRO A 223 10.76 -4.49 -19.58
N LEU A 224 10.64 -5.51 -18.74
CA LEU A 224 11.60 -5.75 -17.66
C LEU A 224 13.00 -5.96 -18.25
N HIS A 225 14.02 -5.43 -17.58
CA HIS A 225 15.39 -5.58 -18.03
C HIS A 225 15.77 -7.09 -18.05
N PRO A 226 16.37 -7.64 -19.12
CA PRO A 226 16.58 -9.09 -19.24
C PRO A 226 17.42 -9.71 -18.12
N GLN A 227 18.43 -9.00 -17.61
CA GLN A 227 19.23 -9.47 -16.46
C GLN A 227 18.44 -9.43 -15.14
N VAL A 228 17.49 -8.50 -15.02
CA VAL A 228 16.59 -8.43 -13.87
C VAL A 228 15.59 -9.58 -13.91
N GLU A 229 15.02 -9.85 -15.09
CA GLU A 229 14.14 -11.01 -15.31
C GLU A 229 14.87 -12.33 -14.98
N ALA A 230 16.10 -12.50 -15.45
CA ALA A 230 16.92 -13.68 -15.14
C ALA A 230 17.17 -13.81 -13.62
N LEU A 231 17.49 -12.72 -12.93
CA LEU A 231 17.70 -12.71 -11.49
C LEU A 231 16.42 -13.10 -10.73
N LEU A 232 15.27 -12.53 -11.10
CA LEU A 232 13.99 -12.85 -10.47
C LEU A 232 13.58 -14.30 -10.70
N ASN A 233 13.86 -14.86 -11.88
CA ASN A 233 13.62 -16.28 -12.15
C ASN A 233 14.49 -17.17 -11.25
N LEU A 234 15.77 -16.83 -11.05
CA LEU A 234 16.63 -17.55 -10.12
C LEU A 234 16.13 -17.47 -8.67
N MET A 235 15.62 -16.30 -8.25
CA MET A 235 15.02 -16.14 -6.92
C MET A 235 13.74 -16.97 -6.79
N ALA A 236 12.90 -16.99 -7.82
CA ALA A 236 11.66 -17.78 -7.83
C ALA A 236 11.94 -19.30 -7.78
N GLU A 237 13.02 -19.78 -8.42
CA GLU A 237 13.45 -21.17 -8.37
C GLU A 237 13.88 -21.63 -6.97
N GLN A 238 14.45 -20.73 -6.17
CA GLN A 238 14.78 -21.01 -4.76
C GLN A 238 13.52 -21.14 -3.89
N GLY A 239 12.41 -20.56 -4.35
CA GLY A 239 11.15 -20.52 -3.63
C GLY A 239 11.22 -19.66 -2.36
N GLY A 240 10.09 -19.55 -1.68
CA GLY A 240 10.00 -18.75 -0.47
C GLY A 240 8.54 -18.49 -0.11
N ALA A 241 8.29 -18.23 1.17
CA ALA A 241 7.02 -17.62 1.54
C ALA A 241 7.04 -16.15 1.09
N PRO A 242 5.88 -15.56 0.74
CA PRO A 242 5.82 -14.12 0.49
C PRO A 242 6.39 -13.34 1.69
N PRO A 243 7.29 -12.36 1.49
CA PRO A 243 8.00 -11.68 2.57
C PRO A 243 7.10 -11.09 3.66
N GLU A 244 5.93 -10.59 3.29
CA GLU A 244 4.91 -10.05 4.20
C GLU A 244 4.27 -11.11 5.13
N THR A 245 4.41 -12.40 4.81
CA THR A 245 3.95 -13.52 5.64
C THR A 245 5.04 -14.05 6.58
N MET A 246 6.29 -13.63 6.37
CA MET A 246 7.44 -14.04 7.17
C MET A 246 7.58 -13.18 8.43
N THR A 247 8.27 -13.71 9.43
CA THR A 247 8.65 -12.94 10.63
C THR A 247 9.69 -11.88 10.30
N VAL A 248 9.86 -10.90 11.20
CA VAL A 248 10.92 -9.88 11.08
C VAL A 248 12.31 -10.53 11.00
N ALA A 249 12.58 -11.50 11.86
CA ALA A 249 13.86 -12.21 11.87
C ALA A 249 14.16 -12.94 10.55
N GLN A 250 13.13 -13.54 9.94
CA GLN A 250 13.28 -14.20 8.63
C GLN A 250 13.52 -13.20 7.50
N ASN A 251 12.82 -12.07 7.48
CA ASN A 251 13.08 -11.01 6.50
C ASN A 251 14.49 -10.40 6.66
N ARG A 252 14.97 -10.22 7.90
CA ARG A 252 16.35 -9.78 8.18
C ARG A 252 17.40 -10.77 7.70
N ALA A 253 17.14 -12.08 7.83
CA ALA A 253 18.03 -13.10 7.27
C ALA A 253 18.02 -13.09 5.73
N MET A 254 16.83 -12.99 5.13
CA MET A 254 16.63 -12.98 3.68
C MET A 254 17.43 -11.86 2.99
N ILE A 255 17.40 -10.62 3.49
CA ILE A 255 18.14 -9.51 2.86
C ILE A 255 19.67 -9.70 2.93
N ARG A 256 20.19 -10.32 3.99
CA ARG A 256 21.62 -10.66 4.07
C ARG A 256 22.00 -11.75 3.06
N GLU A 257 21.14 -12.74 2.88
CA GLU A 257 21.34 -13.78 1.87
C GLU A 257 21.29 -13.21 0.45
N MET A 258 20.36 -12.28 0.19
CA MET A 258 20.30 -11.56 -1.09
C MET A 258 21.57 -10.74 -1.36
N ALA A 259 22.15 -10.09 -0.36
CA ALA A 259 23.40 -9.35 -0.51
C ALA A 259 24.59 -10.24 -0.92
N ALA A 260 24.58 -11.53 -0.55
CA ALA A 260 25.60 -12.49 -0.98
C ALA A 260 25.56 -12.79 -2.49
N VAL A 261 24.43 -12.50 -3.16
CA VAL A 261 24.28 -12.64 -4.62
C VAL A 261 25.05 -11.54 -5.36
N SER A 262 25.37 -10.43 -4.70
CA SER A 262 26.13 -9.31 -5.26
C SER A 262 27.63 -9.58 -5.47
N GLY A 263 28.06 -10.84 -5.34
CA GLY A 263 29.44 -11.25 -5.57
C GLY A 263 30.39 -10.80 -4.46
N PRO A 264 31.71 -11.07 -4.60
CA PRO A 264 32.67 -10.65 -3.60
C PRO A 264 32.74 -9.11 -3.55
N PRO A 265 32.80 -8.51 -2.34
CA PRO A 265 32.87 -7.06 -2.20
C PRO A 265 34.15 -6.49 -2.81
N GLU A 266 34.04 -5.30 -3.42
CA GLU A 266 35.20 -4.60 -3.97
C GLU A 266 36.22 -4.25 -2.85
N PRO A 267 37.54 -4.42 -3.09
CA PRO A 267 38.52 -3.94 -2.13
C PRO A 267 38.47 -2.40 -2.03
N VAL A 268 38.67 -1.90 -0.82
CA VAL A 268 38.89 -0.48 -0.49
C VAL A 268 40.14 -0.39 0.38
N ALA A 269 40.73 0.80 0.51
CA ALA A 269 41.99 0.98 1.24
C ALA A 269 41.88 0.57 2.72
N ALA A 270 40.76 0.90 3.36
CA ALA A 270 40.48 0.47 4.73
C ALA A 270 38.98 0.34 4.98
N VAL A 271 38.62 -0.60 5.87
CA VAL A 271 37.29 -0.71 6.47
C VAL A 271 37.46 -0.75 7.98
N ARG A 272 36.69 0.08 8.69
CA ARG A 272 36.75 0.17 10.15
C ARG A 272 35.35 0.36 10.72
N ASP A 273 35.01 -0.46 11.71
CA ASP A 273 33.80 -0.27 12.50
C ASP A 273 34.07 0.75 13.61
N ASP A 274 33.08 1.60 13.89
CA ASP A 274 33.11 2.64 14.92
C ASP A 274 31.70 2.90 15.49
N ARG A 275 31.55 3.95 16.30
CA ARG A 275 30.26 4.39 16.83
C ARG A 275 30.10 5.91 16.75
N ALA A 276 29.02 6.35 16.11
CA ALA A 276 28.53 7.71 16.19
C ALA A 276 27.70 7.88 17.47
N GLY A 277 28.38 8.12 18.59
CA GLY A 277 27.77 8.02 19.92
C GLY A 277 27.33 6.58 20.22
N ASP A 278 26.01 6.35 20.26
CA ASP A 278 25.44 5.02 20.47
C ASP A 278 25.01 4.32 19.17
N VAL A 279 25.20 4.94 18.01
CA VAL A 279 24.84 4.36 16.71
C VAL A 279 26.07 3.68 16.11
N PRO A 280 26.07 2.35 15.88
CA PRO A 280 27.16 1.70 15.16
C PRO A 280 27.31 2.25 13.74
N VAL A 281 28.55 2.40 13.28
CA VAL A 281 28.85 2.81 11.91
C VAL A 281 29.98 1.97 11.35
N ARG A 282 30.02 1.83 10.02
CA ARG A 282 31.18 1.28 9.29
C ARG A 282 31.72 2.31 8.32
N ILE A 283 33.01 2.57 8.43
CA ILE A 283 33.73 3.58 7.65
C ILE A 283 34.54 2.87 6.58
N TYR A 284 34.28 3.23 5.32
CA TYR A 284 34.98 2.74 4.14
C TYR A 284 35.84 3.86 3.58
N THR A 285 37.16 3.66 3.61
CA THR A 285 38.13 4.63 3.10
C THR A 285 38.58 4.21 1.70
N PRO A 286 38.41 5.06 0.68
CA PRO A 286 38.89 4.77 -0.67
C PRO A 286 40.42 4.88 -0.75
N GLU A 287 40.99 4.36 -1.83
CA GLU A 287 42.39 4.64 -2.19
C GLU A 287 42.60 6.14 -2.46
N GLY A 288 43.75 6.67 -2.08
CA GLY A 288 44.12 8.07 -2.32
C GLY A 288 44.79 8.76 -1.14
N THR A 289 44.71 10.09 -1.09
CA THR A 289 45.26 10.91 0.00
C THR A 289 44.23 11.95 0.39
N GLY A 290 43.93 12.03 1.68
CA GLY A 290 42.95 12.95 2.22
C GLY A 290 43.46 14.39 2.45
N PRO A 291 42.65 15.23 3.13
CA PRO A 291 41.36 14.85 3.71
C PRO A 291 40.34 14.53 2.61
N PHE A 292 39.60 13.44 2.78
CA PHE A 292 38.61 12.96 1.82
C PHE A 292 37.27 13.66 2.01
N PRO A 293 36.50 13.93 0.96
CA PRO A 293 35.08 14.24 1.15
C PRO A 293 34.35 13.06 1.81
N VAL A 294 33.19 13.29 2.40
CA VAL A 294 32.45 12.28 3.18
C VAL A 294 31.04 12.09 2.65
N LEU A 295 30.63 10.84 2.49
CA LEU A 295 29.24 10.43 2.28
C LEU A 295 28.74 9.74 3.54
N VAL A 296 27.70 10.26 4.19
CA VAL A 296 26.95 9.53 5.21
C VAL A 296 25.88 8.71 4.51
N PHE A 297 25.99 7.38 4.58
CA PHE A 297 25.12 6.45 3.87
C PHE A 297 24.15 5.75 4.82
N TYR A 298 22.85 5.82 4.50
CA TYR A 298 21.79 5.13 5.22
C TYR A 298 21.26 4.01 4.34
N HIS A 299 21.24 2.79 4.87
CA HIS A 299 20.81 1.62 4.12
C HIS A 299 19.28 1.57 3.95
N GLY A 300 18.80 0.93 2.87
CA GLY A 300 17.39 0.59 2.68
C GLY A 300 16.93 -0.60 3.54
N GLY A 301 15.64 -0.93 3.42
CA GLY A 301 15.03 -2.06 4.16
C GLY A 301 13.78 -1.69 4.99
N GLY A 302 13.01 -0.70 4.55
CA GLY A 302 11.72 -0.34 5.17
C GLY A 302 11.82 -0.07 6.67
N TRP A 303 12.96 0.45 7.16
CA TRP A 303 13.27 0.71 8.57
C TRP A 303 13.18 -0.49 9.51
N VAL A 304 13.05 -1.71 8.98
CA VAL A 304 12.84 -2.95 9.74
C VAL A 304 13.93 -3.98 9.45
N ILE A 305 14.47 -3.97 8.23
CA ILE A 305 15.52 -4.86 7.75
C ILE A 305 16.70 -4.08 7.16
N GLY A 306 17.73 -4.83 6.74
CA GLY A 306 19.00 -4.27 6.27
C GLY A 306 19.94 -3.99 7.44
N ASP A 307 21.22 -3.90 7.13
CA ASP A 307 22.29 -3.53 8.07
C ASP A 307 23.57 -3.18 7.29
N LEU A 308 24.67 -2.98 8.02
CA LEU A 308 26.00 -2.74 7.48
C LEU A 308 26.50 -3.85 6.54
N ASP A 309 26.16 -5.10 6.79
CA ASP A 309 26.64 -6.24 6.00
C ASP A 309 25.81 -6.39 4.72
N SER A 310 24.50 -6.15 4.77
CA SER A 310 23.64 -6.24 3.59
C SER A 310 23.93 -5.15 2.56
N HIS A 311 24.52 -4.02 2.96
CA HIS A 311 24.90 -2.90 2.07
C HIS A 311 26.42 -2.69 1.94
N ASP A 312 27.24 -3.59 2.48
CA ASP A 312 28.71 -3.52 2.37
C ASP A 312 29.20 -3.41 0.91
N PRO A 313 28.68 -4.22 -0.05
CA PRO A 313 29.09 -4.10 -1.46
C PRO A 313 28.79 -2.73 -2.07
N VAL A 314 27.61 -2.15 -1.77
CA VAL A 314 27.21 -0.83 -2.27
C VAL A 314 28.10 0.26 -1.68
N CYS A 315 28.38 0.22 -0.38
CA CYS A 315 29.20 1.23 0.28
C CYS A 315 30.64 1.24 -0.24
N ARG A 316 31.24 0.07 -0.45
CA ARG A 316 32.57 -0.06 -1.08
C ARG A 316 32.59 0.47 -2.50
N SER A 317 31.57 0.10 -3.27
CA SER A 317 31.41 0.55 -4.65
C SER A 317 31.34 2.07 -4.75
N LEU A 318 30.53 2.71 -3.89
CA LEU A 318 30.40 4.16 -3.80
C LEU A 318 31.69 4.83 -3.32
N ALA A 319 32.40 4.27 -2.33
CA ALA A 319 33.68 4.80 -1.87
C ALA A 319 34.70 4.86 -3.03
N ASN A 320 34.87 3.74 -3.74
CA ASN A 320 35.78 3.64 -4.88
C ASN A 320 35.42 4.61 -6.02
N ARG A 321 34.13 4.74 -6.34
CA ARG A 321 33.66 5.56 -7.48
C ARG A 321 33.56 7.04 -7.17
N SER A 322 33.31 7.42 -5.92
CA SER A 322 33.25 8.83 -5.51
C SER A 322 34.62 9.38 -5.11
N GLY A 323 35.53 8.53 -4.60
CA GLY A 323 36.73 8.99 -3.92
C GLY A 323 36.43 9.64 -2.57
N ALA A 324 35.24 9.44 -2.02
CA ALA A 324 34.82 9.88 -0.69
C ALA A 324 34.94 8.75 0.32
N VAL A 325 35.21 9.11 1.58
CA VAL A 325 34.96 8.21 2.71
C VAL A 325 33.45 7.98 2.81
N VAL A 326 33.03 6.73 2.87
CA VAL A 326 31.61 6.38 3.12
C VAL A 326 31.47 5.97 4.57
N VAL A 327 30.60 6.65 5.31
CA VAL A 327 30.21 6.29 6.69
C VAL A 327 28.81 5.68 6.62
N ALA A 328 28.73 4.36 6.62
CA ALA A 328 27.46 3.63 6.65
C ALA A 328 26.92 3.57 8.07
N VAL A 329 25.63 3.83 8.24
CA VAL A 329 24.98 3.98 9.55
C VAL A 329 24.08 2.78 9.84
N ASP A 330 24.30 2.12 10.98
CA ASP A 330 23.50 0.99 11.49
C ASP A 330 22.42 1.51 12.44
N TYR A 331 21.46 2.27 11.90
CA TYR A 331 20.42 2.92 12.69
C TYR A 331 19.46 1.90 13.31
N ARG A 332 18.84 2.26 14.44
CA ARG A 332 17.89 1.36 15.13
C ARG A 332 16.69 1.02 14.24
N LEU A 333 16.33 -0.27 14.24
CA LEU A 333 15.26 -0.81 13.41
C LEU A 333 13.98 -1.09 14.21
N ALA A 334 12.85 -0.99 13.52
CA ALA A 334 11.57 -1.47 13.99
C ALA A 334 11.46 -3.01 13.87
N PRO A 335 10.55 -3.66 14.62
CA PRO A 335 9.58 -3.07 15.57
C PRO A 335 10.15 -2.75 16.96
N GLU A 336 11.40 -3.11 17.25
CA GLU A 336 12.05 -2.86 18.54
C GLU A 336 12.18 -1.36 18.82
N HIS A 337 12.48 -0.59 17.78
CA HIS A 337 12.58 0.86 17.81
C HIS A 337 11.76 1.47 16.67
N ARG A 338 10.50 1.79 16.98
CA ARG A 338 9.57 2.41 16.04
C ARG A 338 9.94 3.86 15.72
N PHE A 339 9.29 4.43 14.70
CA PHE A 339 9.38 5.86 14.39
C PHE A 339 9.22 6.73 15.66
N PRO A 340 10.07 7.75 15.89
CA PRO A 340 11.09 8.29 14.99
C PRO A 340 12.53 7.78 15.24
N ALA A 341 12.75 6.63 15.88
CA ALA A 341 14.08 6.22 16.34
C ALA A 341 15.16 6.18 15.25
N ALA A 342 14.84 5.67 14.05
CA ALA A 342 15.78 5.64 12.93
C ALA A 342 16.14 7.04 12.42
N VAL A 343 15.18 7.99 12.46
CA VAL A 343 15.41 9.40 12.10
C VAL A 343 16.37 10.04 13.09
N ASP A 344 16.13 9.83 14.39
CA ASP A 344 16.97 10.38 15.45
C ASP A 344 18.42 9.88 15.33
N ASP A 345 18.60 8.59 15.03
CA ASP A 345 19.92 8.00 14.82
C ASP A 345 20.61 8.52 13.56
N ALA A 346 19.87 8.70 12.47
CA ALA A 346 20.41 9.23 11.22
C ALA A 346 20.91 10.68 11.40
N VAL A 347 20.15 11.52 12.10
CA VAL A 347 20.56 12.89 12.44
C VAL A 347 21.78 12.88 13.35
N ALA A 348 21.77 12.08 14.42
CA ALA A 348 22.91 11.97 15.34
C ALA A 348 24.19 11.49 14.63
N ALA A 349 24.06 10.58 13.66
CA ALA A 349 25.18 10.12 12.85
C ALA A 349 25.76 11.25 11.97
N LEU A 350 24.93 12.07 11.33
CA LEU A 350 25.40 13.24 10.58
C LEU A 350 26.15 14.23 11.49
N GLU A 351 25.57 14.57 12.64
CA GLU A 351 26.18 15.50 13.60
C GLU A 351 27.55 14.99 14.08
N TRP A 352 27.62 13.70 14.40
CA TRP A 352 28.88 13.06 14.77
C TRP A 352 29.89 13.10 13.63
N VAL A 353 29.49 12.74 12.40
CA VAL A 353 30.37 12.79 11.23
C VAL A 353 30.94 14.20 11.04
N HIS A 354 30.11 15.24 11.14
CA HIS A 354 30.59 16.61 11.00
C HIS A 354 31.58 17.01 12.10
N ALA A 355 31.34 16.58 13.35
CA ALA A 355 32.22 16.88 14.48
C ALA A 355 33.54 16.09 14.46
N HIS A 356 33.52 14.85 13.93
CA HIS A 356 34.62 13.89 14.05
C HIS A 356 35.30 13.53 12.72
N ALA A 357 34.93 14.18 11.60
CA ALA A 357 35.45 13.86 10.26
C ALA A 357 36.98 13.71 10.21
N ALA A 358 37.70 14.63 10.85
CA ALA A 358 39.16 14.63 10.86
C ALA A 358 39.79 13.37 11.48
N GLU A 359 39.07 12.65 12.36
CA GLU A 359 39.57 11.44 13.03
C GLU A 359 39.70 10.24 12.08
N PHE A 360 38.98 10.28 10.96
CA PHE A 360 39.05 9.28 9.89
C PHE A 360 39.50 9.89 8.55
N ASP A 361 40.27 10.97 8.61
CA ASP A 361 40.82 11.70 7.46
C ASP A 361 39.72 12.26 6.52
N GLY A 362 38.52 12.52 7.05
CA GLY A 362 37.42 13.16 6.35
C GLY A 362 37.44 14.70 6.47
N ASP A 363 36.87 15.38 5.48
CA ASP A 363 36.71 16.83 5.43
C ASP A 363 35.27 17.24 5.84
N PRO A 364 35.09 17.90 6.99
CA PRO A 364 33.76 18.24 7.50
C PRO A 364 33.05 19.34 6.68
N SER A 365 33.74 19.99 5.73
CA SER A 365 33.17 21.00 4.83
C SER A 365 32.65 20.42 3.51
N ARG A 366 32.91 19.13 3.26
CA ARG A 366 32.54 18.39 2.04
C ARG A 366 31.78 17.12 2.42
N ILE A 367 30.58 17.31 2.98
CA ILE A 367 29.69 16.23 3.39
C ILE A 367 28.51 16.12 2.44
N ALA A 368 28.21 14.90 2.01
CA ALA A 368 26.97 14.51 1.36
C ALA A 368 26.22 13.49 2.22
N VAL A 369 24.93 13.37 2.00
CA VAL A 369 24.11 12.28 2.53
C VAL A 369 23.58 11.43 1.38
N GLY A 370 23.34 10.15 1.61
CA GLY A 370 22.77 9.29 0.59
C GLY A 370 22.22 7.99 1.13
N GLY A 371 21.38 7.36 0.33
CA GLY A 371 20.76 6.11 0.73
C GLY A 371 19.74 5.64 -0.29
N ASP A 372 19.30 4.40 -0.11
CA ASP A 372 18.35 3.74 -0.98
C ASP A 372 17.04 3.43 -0.25
N SER A 373 15.89 3.54 -0.91
CA SER A 373 14.58 3.21 -0.34
C SER A 373 14.30 3.98 0.97
N ALA A 374 14.15 3.28 2.10
CA ALA A 374 14.06 3.86 3.44
C ALA A 374 15.31 4.67 3.85
N GLY A 375 16.49 4.29 3.39
CA GLY A 375 17.71 5.09 3.54
C GLY A 375 17.71 6.36 2.68
N GLY A 376 17.08 6.31 1.51
CA GLY A 376 16.81 7.48 0.68
C GLY A 376 15.84 8.45 1.35
N ASN A 377 14.83 7.94 2.06
CA ASN A 377 13.98 8.74 2.93
C ASN A 377 14.79 9.42 4.05
N LEU A 378 15.56 8.65 4.82
CA LEU A 378 16.39 9.18 5.90
C LEU A 378 17.35 10.27 5.39
N SER A 379 17.92 10.07 4.21
CA SER A 379 18.78 11.08 3.55
C SER A 379 18.05 12.38 3.28
N ALA A 380 16.82 12.32 2.74
CA ALA A 380 16.00 13.50 2.48
C ALA A 380 15.61 14.23 3.79
N VAL A 381 15.22 13.47 4.82
CA VAL A 381 14.87 14.00 6.14
C VAL A 381 16.08 14.67 6.80
N VAL A 382 17.24 14.00 6.79
CA VAL A 382 18.50 14.53 7.32
C VAL A 382 18.93 15.77 6.56
N ALA A 383 18.75 15.83 5.23
CA ALA A 383 19.05 17.04 4.46
C ALA A 383 18.19 18.24 4.87
N GLN A 384 16.90 18.02 5.13
CA GLN A 384 16.00 19.03 5.67
C GLN A 384 16.42 19.47 7.08
N HIS A 385 16.72 18.52 7.96
CA HIS A 385 17.24 18.82 9.28
C HIS A 385 18.53 19.64 9.23
N ALA A 386 19.49 19.25 8.38
CA ALA A 386 20.79 19.87 8.26
C ALA A 386 20.70 21.32 7.78
N ARG A 387 19.81 21.62 6.82
CA ARG A 387 19.53 23.01 6.40
C ARG A 387 19.07 23.88 7.57
N ASP A 388 18.22 23.34 8.44
CA ASP A 388 17.57 24.11 9.50
C ASP A 388 18.43 24.22 10.77
N HIS A 389 19.20 23.19 11.10
CA HIS A 389 19.87 23.07 12.41
C HIS A 389 21.30 22.52 12.35
N GLY A 390 21.73 21.98 11.21
CA GLY A 390 22.94 21.17 11.10
C GLY A 390 24.00 21.73 10.14
N PRO A 391 24.97 20.90 9.75
CA PRO A 391 26.04 21.33 8.86
C PRO A 391 25.55 21.53 7.42
N ALA A 392 26.21 22.43 6.69
CA ALA A 392 25.94 22.63 5.27
C ALA A 392 26.34 21.39 4.46
N LEU A 393 25.35 20.73 3.87
CA LEU A 393 25.56 19.59 2.97
C LEU A 393 25.85 20.07 1.54
N ARG A 394 26.67 19.30 0.82
CA ARG A 394 27.00 19.57 -0.60
C ARG A 394 26.08 18.83 -1.56
N PHE A 395 25.52 17.69 -1.14
CA PHE A 395 24.76 16.82 -2.01
C PHE A 395 23.84 15.87 -1.24
N GLN A 396 22.75 15.45 -1.88
CA GLN A 396 21.91 14.34 -1.44
C GLN A 396 21.71 13.31 -2.57
N LEU A 397 22.12 12.06 -2.33
CA LEU A 397 21.92 10.94 -3.26
C LEU A 397 20.68 10.14 -2.81
N LEU A 398 19.58 10.26 -3.54
CA LEU A 398 18.30 9.67 -3.17
C LEU A 398 17.93 8.55 -4.15
N VAL A 399 18.21 7.30 -3.79
CA VAL A 399 17.96 6.17 -4.69
C VAL A 399 16.60 5.54 -4.39
N TYR A 400 15.66 5.61 -5.35
CA TYR A 400 14.25 5.18 -5.23
C TYR A 400 13.61 5.46 -3.86
N PRO A 401 13.64 6.73 -3.40
CA PRO A 401 13.38 7.06 -2.01
C PRO A 401 11.89 6.96 -1.65
N ALA A 402 11.58 6.45 -0.45
CA ALA A 402 10.23 6.44 0.11
C ALA A 402 9.88 7.79 0.76
N VAL A 403 9.45 8.78 0.00
CA VAL A 403 9.31 10.19 0.43
C VAL A 403 7.89 10.62 0.84
N ASP A 404 6.88 9.80 0.60
CA ASP A 404 5.51 10.02 1.03
C ASP A 404 4.81 8.68 1.39
N ALA A 405 4.64 8.43 2.69
CA ALA A 405 3.99 7.23 3.21
C ALA A 405 2.47 7.19 2.97
N ALA A 406 1.86 8.33 2.62
CA ALA A 406 0.45 8.43 2.29
C ALA A 406 0.23 8.63 0.77
N ASP A 407 1.22 8.25 -0.04
CA ASP A 407 1.15 8.32 -1.50
C ASP A 407 0.05 7.40 -2.07
N GLN A 408 -0.65 7.90 -3.08
CA GLN A 408 -1.70 7.20 -3.83
C GLN A 408 -1.52 7.40 -5.35
N SER A 409 -0.29 7.70 -5.75
CA SER A 409 0.10 7.85 -7.15
C SER A 409 -0.21 6.61 -8.00
N PRO A 410 -0.31 6.75 -9.33
CA PRO A 410 -0.51 5.61 -10.24
C PRO A 410 0.47 4.46 -10.02
N SER A 411 1.76 4.74 -9.76
CA SER A 411 2.75 3.68 -9.53
C SER A 411 2.39 2.75 -8.36
N MET A 412 1.71 3.23 -7.32
CA MET A 412 1.23 2.40 -6.22
C MET A 412 0.21 1.33 -6.68
N THR A 413 -0.57 1.62 -7.72
CA THR A 413 -1.54 0.67 -8.29
C THR A 413 -0.94 -0.17 -9.41
N GLU A 414 -0.19 0.47 -10.31
CA GLU A 414 0.49 -0.18 -11.45
C GLU A 414 1.48 -1.26 -10.98
N ASN A 415 2.25 -0.94 -9.94
CA ASN A 415 3.28 -1.81 -9.37
C ASN A 415 2.83 -2.46 -8.04
N ALA A 416 1.54 -2.55 -7.77
CA ALA A 416 1.03 -3.09 -6.50
C ALA A 416 1.53 -4.53 -6.21
N GLN A 417 1.71 -5.31 -7.28
CA GLN A 417 2.27 -6.66 -7.28
C GLN A 417 3.65 -6.69 -7.97
N GLY A 418 4.44 -5.63 -7.78
CA GLY A 418 5.74 -5.46 -8.43
C GLY A 418 6.70 -6.62 -8.15
N PRO A 419 7.74 -6.82 -8.99
CA PRO A 419 8.51 -8.06 -9.00
C PRO A 419 9.33 -8.34 -7.73
N LEU A 420 9.64 -7.30 -6.94
CA LEU A 420 10.38 -7.44 -5.69
C LEU A 420 9.68 -6.72 -4.53
N LEU A 421 9.40 -5.42 -4.69
CA LEU A 421 8.61 -4.67 -3.72
C LEU A 421 7.13 -4.69 -4.11
N THR A 422 6.30 -5.19 -3.20
CA THR A 422 4.83 -5.15 -3.33
C THR A 422 4.25 -4.17 -2.32
N VAL A 423 3.04 -3.68 -2.59
CA VAL A 423 2.32 -2.83 -1.64
C VAL A 423 2.00 -3.58 -0.35
N ALA A 424 1.73 -4.89 -0.42
CA ALA A 424 1.51 -5.71 0.78
C ALA A 424 2.76 -5.77 1.69
N TRP A 425 3.96 -5.83 1.10
CA TRP A 425 5.19 -5.80 1.88
C TRP A 425 5.49 -4.40 2.44
N MET A 426 5.15 -3.33 1.69
CA MET A 426 5.19 -1.96 2.21
C MET A 426 4.25 -1.78 3.42
N GLU A 427 3.03 -2.28 3.35
CA GLU A 427 2.08 -2.26 4.47
C GLU A 427 2.61 -3.03 5.68
N TRP A 428 3.29 -4.16 5.46
CA TRP A 428 3.98 -4.91 6.51
C TRP A 428 5.09 -4.08 7.17
N PHE A 429 5.93 -3.38 6.39
CA PHE A 429 6.93 -2.47 6.92
C PHE A 429 6.29 -1.35 7.75
N MET A 430 5.24 -0.70 7.21
CA MET A 430 4.54 0.38 7.90
C MET A 430 3.92 -0.08 9.22
N GLY A 431 3.34 -1.28 9.26
CA GLY A 431 2.75 -1.86 10.48
C GLY A 431 3.75 -2.10 11.61
N HIS A 432 5.02 -2.36 11.27
CA HIS A 432 6.11 -2.48 12.26
C HIS A 432 6.70 -1.12 12.63
N TYR A 433 6.90 -0.24 11.65
CA TYR A 433 7.65 1.00 11.83
C TYR A 433 6.83 2.13 12.47
N LEU A 434 5.59 2.35 12.04
CA LEU A 434 4.77 3.46 12.51
C LEU A 434 4.19 3.17 13.91
N THR A 435 3.96 4.23 14.68
CA THR A 435 3.27 4.16 15.98
C THR A 435 1.78 4.45 15.86
N GLY A 436 1.37 5.17 14.81
CA GLY A 436 -0.02 5.39 14.41
C GLY A 436 -0.13 6.01 13.01
N GLU A 437 -1.34 6.06 12.46
CA GLU A 437 -1.60 6.54 11.09
C GLU A 437 -1.17 7.99 10.86
N GLN A 438 -1.19 8.83 11.91
CA GLN A 438 -0.76 10.22 11.82
C GLN A 438 0.74 10.37 11.46
N ASP A 439 1.56 9.37 11.79
CA ASP A 439 3.00 9.39 11.54
C ASP A 439 3.26 9.44 10.02
N ALA A 440 2.39 8.84 9.19
CA ALA A 440 2.50 8.87 7.74
C ALA A 440 2.41 10.29 7.14
N LEU A 441 1.88 11.26 7.89
CA LEU A 441 1.79 12.66 7.48
C LEU A 441 2.89 13.54 8.09
N ASP A 442 3.68 13.02 9.03
CA ASP A 442 4.79 13.75 9.64
C ASP A 442 5.90 13.96 8.59
N PRO A 443 6.44 15.18 8.38
CA PRO A 443 7.52 15.43 7.43
C PRO A 443 8.82 14.63 7.70
N ARG A 444 9.02 14.12 8.92
CA ARG A 444 10.15 13.23 9.25
C ARG A 444 9.93 11.79 8.77
N MET A 445 8.71 11.44 8.40
CA MET A 445 8.36 10.17 7.75
C MET A 445 8.11 10.38 6.25
N SER A 446 7.46 11.49 5.90
CA SER A 446 7.07 11.86 4.54
C SER A 446 7.70 13.20 4.16
N PRO A 447 9.01 13.25 3.87
CA PRO A 447 9.75 14.49 3.58
C PRO A 447 9.17 15.28 2.39
N ALA A 448 8.42 14.65 1.48
CA ALA A 448 7.71 15.35 0.41
C ALA A 448 6.56 16.24 0.91
N ARG A 449 6.11 16.05 2.15
CA ARG A 449 5.02 16.82 2.79
C ARG A 449 5.52 18.01 3.61
N THR A 450 6.83 18.30 3.59
CA THR A 450 7.37 19.50 4.22
C THR A 450 6.82 20.77 3.56
N THR A 451 6.76 21.87 4.31
CA THR A 451 6.25 23.15 3.80
C THR A 451 7.29 23.96 3.04
N ASP A 452 8.58 23.65 3.21
CA ASP A 452 9.68 24.37 2.58
C ASP A 452 10.81 23.42 2.16
N LEU A 453 11.07 23.39 0.85
CA LEU A 453 12.17 22.64 0.23
C LEU A 453 13.31 23.56 -0.25
N SER A 454 13.18 24.87 -0.08
CA SER A 454 14.22 25.82 -0.50
C SER A 454 15.48 25.64 0.33
N GLY A 455 16.64 25.99 -0.24
CA GLY A 455 17.94 25.94 0.43
C GLY A 455 18.50 24.54 0.71
N LEU A 456 17.83 23.46 0.28
CA LEU A 456 18.37 22.10 0.36
C LEU A 456 19.56 21.90 -0.60
N PRO A 457 20.47 20.95 -0.32
CA PRO A 457 21.59 20.66 -1.21
C PRO A 457 21.12 20.11 -2.56
N PRO A 458 21.90 20.28 -3.64
CA PRO A 458 21.66 19.62 -4.92
C PRO A 458 21.44 18.11 -4.75
N ALA A 459 20.63 17.52 -5.62
CA ALA A 459 20.20 16.14 -5.50
C ALA A 459 20.38 15.35 -6.80
N LEU A 460 20.71 14.07 -6.67
CA LEU A 460 20.40 13.05 -7.68
C LEU A 460 19.29 12.17 -7.12
N VAL A 461 18.15 12.16 -7.77
CA VAL A 461 16.98 11.33 -7.43
C VAL A 461 16.84 10.26 -8.49
N VAL A 462 16.89 9.00 -8.07
CA VAL A 462 16.79 7.84 -8.97
C VAL A 462 15.44 7.18 -8.77
N THR A 463 14.76 6.77 -9.84
CA THR A 463 13.51 6.00 -9.77
C THR A 463 13.60 4.75 -10.63
N ALA A 464 12.86 3.70 -10.26
CA ALA A 464 12.77 2.46 -11.03
C ALA A 464 11.38 2.34 -11.67
N GLU A 465 11.32 1.82 -12.90
CA GLU A 465 10.06 1.66 -13.66
C GLU A 465 9.03 0.79 -12.92
N PHE A 466 9.49 -0.38 -12.43
CA PHE A 466 8.67 -1.37 -11.75
C PHE A 466 8.79 -1.24 -10.23
N ASP A 467 8.41 -0.06 -9.73
CA ASP A 467 8.50 0.30 -8.32
C ASP A 467 7.22 1.06 -7.87
N PRO A 468 6.54 0.64 -6.79
CA PRO A 468 5.47 1.42 -6.18
C PRO A 468 5.88 2.86 -5.84
N LEU A 469 7.15 3.09 -5.46
CA LEU A 469 7.68 4.38 -5.04
C LEU A 469 8.09 5.30 -6.21
N ARG A 470 7.94 4.85 -7.47
CA ARG A 470 8.42 5.58 -8.67
C ARG A 470 7.91 7.01 -8.71
N ASP A 471 6.60 7.19 -8.62
CA ASP A 471 5.98 8.49 -8.86
C ASP A 471 6.25 9.48 -7.71
N GLN A 472 6.26 9.02 -6.45
CA GLN A 472 6.60 9.89 -5.31
C GLN A 472 8.06 10.39 -5.37
N GLY A 473 9.00 9.54 -5.81
CA GLY A 473 10.39 9.95 -6.03
C GLY A 473 10.50 11.01 -7.13
N ALA A 474 9.86 10.79 -8.28
CA ALA A 474 9.83 11.75 -9.38
C ALA A 474 9.15 13.08 -8.98
N ALA A 475 8.05 13.01 -8.23
CA ALA A 475 7.35 14.18 -7.72
C ALA A 475 8.22 14.98 -6.74
N TYR A 476 9.00 14.32 -5.88
CA TYR A 476 9.92 14.99 -4.97
C TYR A 476 11.06 15.69 -5.71
N ALA A 477 11.64 15.08 -6.75
CA ALA A 477 12.63 15.74 -7.61
C ALA A 477 12.05 17.00 -8.29
N ALA A 478 10.82 16.91 -8.79
CA ALA A 478 10.12 18.06 -9.36
C ALA A 478 9.86 19.16 -8.31
N ALA A 479 9.48 18.78 -7.09
CA ALA A 479 9.23 19.72 -5.99
C ALA A 479 10.52 20.43 -5.54
N LEU A 480 11.65 19.72 -5.47
CA LEU A 480 12.98 20.31 -5.21
C LEU A 480 13.32 21.37 -6.27
N ASN A 481 13.18 21.03 -7.56
CA ASN A 481 13.42 21.97 -8.65
C ASN A 481 12.48 23.19 -8.60
N ALA A 482 11.21 22.99 -8.28
CA ALA A 482 10.24 24.07 -8.12
C ALA A 482 10.61 25.02 -6.95
N ALA A 483 11.28 24.50 -5.92
CA ALA A 483 11.81 25.28 -4.80
C ALA A 483 13.19 25.91 -5.07
N GLY A 484 13.73 25.76 -6.28
CA GLY A 484 15.03 26.32 -6.69
C GLY A 484 16.25 25.47 -6.34
N VAL A 485 16.05 24.23 -5.89
CA VAL A 485 17.13 23.26 -5.63
C VAL A 485 17.46 22.53 -6.93
N LYS A 486 18.75 22.41 -7.27
CA LYS A 486 19.18 21.64 -8.45
C LYS A 486 19.01 20.14 -8.19
N ALA A 487 17.88 19.57 -8.62
CA ALA A 487 17.62 18.14 -8.52
C ALA A 487 17.61 17.49 -9.91
N GLU A 488 18.52 16.54 -10.12
CA GLU A 488 18.51 15.69 -11.31
C GLU A 488 17.63 14.46 -11.04
N LEU A 489 16.69 14.19 -11.95
CA LEU A 489 15.89 12.97 -11.94
C LEU A 489 16.48 11.97 -12.94
N ARG A 490 16.82 10.78 -12.45
CA ARG A 490 17.30 9.66 -13.25
C ARG A 490 16.28 8.53 -13.19
N GLU A 491 15.43 8.45 -14.19
CA GLU A 491 14.48 7.34 -14.36
C GLU A 491 15.21 6.11 -14.90
N SER A 492 14.91 4.92 -14.39
CA SER A 492 15.53 3.65 -14.79
C SER A 492 14.50 2.71 -15.42
N PRO A 493 14.30 2.80 -16.75
CA PRO A 493 13.39 1.94 -17.50
C PRO A 493 13.75 0.47 -17.33
N GLY A 494 12.75 -0.40 -17.14
CA GLY A 494 12.97 -1.84 -17.03
C GLY A 494 13.55 -2.32 -15.69
N MET A 495 13.86 -1.40 -14.77
CA MET A 495 14.44 -1.71 -13.47
C MET A 495 13.38 -1.86 -12.38
N ILE A 496 13.74 -2.57 -11.31
CA ILE A 496 12.89 -2.87 -10.15
C ILE A 496 13.39 -2.14 -8.90
N HIS A 497 12.54 -1.99 -7.88
CA HIS A 497 12.98 -1.55 -6.57
C HIS A 497 14.17 -2.38 -6.05
N GLY A 498 15.12 -1.75 -5.37
CA GLY A 498 16.29 -2.44 -4.80
C GLY A 498 17.45 -2.71 -5.76
N PHE A 499 17.31 -2.36 -7.05
CA PHE A 499 18.29 -2.77 -8.07
C PHE A 499 19.73 -2.29 -7.86
N LEU A 500 19.93 -1.17 -7.13
CA LEU A 500 21.27 -0.68 -6.76
C LEU A 500 22.18 -1.77 -6.17
N GLN A 501 21.60 -2.72 -5.42
CA GLN A 501 22.34 -3.81 -4.78
C GLN A 501 22.87 -4.84 -5.77
N PHE A 502 22.36 -4.88 -7.01
CA PHE A 502 22.67 -5.93 -8.00
C PHE A 502 23.76 -5.53 -9.00
N GLY A 503 24.66 -4.59 -8.66
CA GLY A 503 25.74 -4.13 -9.54
C GLY A 503 26.69 -5.21 -10.06
N ALA A 504 26.78 -6.37 -9.40
CA ALA A 504 27.55 -7.50 -9.92
C ALA A 504 26.80 -8.31 -10.98
N ALA A 505 25.47 -8.37 -10.90
CA ALA A 505 24.62 -9.23 -11.74
C ALA A 505 23.91 -8.48 -12.87
N VAL A 506 23.69 -7.16 -12.71
CA VAL A 506 22.92 -6.34 -13.65
C VAL A 506 23.74 -5.12 -14.06
N ASP A 507 23.97 -4.96 -15.36
CA ASP A 507 24.83 -3.94 -15.93
C ASP A 507 24.30 -2.53 -15.68
N ASP A 508 22.99 -2.32 -15.81
CA ASP A 508 22.36 -1.03 -15.49
C ASP A 508 22.45 -0.67 -14.00
N SER A 509 22.56 -1.67 -13.12
CA SER A 509 22.81 -1.42 -11.69
C SER A 509 24.26 -0.97 -11.45
N ARG A 510 25.21 -1.55 -12.20
CA ARG A 510 26.61 -1.10 -12.19
C ARG A 510 26.76 0.31 -12.75
N ALA A 511 26.08 0.58 -13.87
CA ALA A 511 26.04 1.90 -14.48
C ALA A 511 25.48 2.95 -13.51
N LEU A 512 24.42 2.62 -12.76
CA LEU A 512 23.91 3.49 -11.72
C LEU A 512 24.95 3.77 -10.62
N LEU A 513 25.69 2.77 -10.16
CA LEU A 513 26.76 2.98 -9.17
C LEU A 513 27.85 3.91 -9.71
N ASP A 514 28.22 3.76 -10.98
CA ASP A 514 29.18 4.64 -11.66
C ASP A 514 28.65 6.09 -11.78
N GLU A 515 27.39 6.26 -12.20
CA GLU A 515 26.70 7.56 -12.28
C GLU A 515 26.61 8.23 -10.90
N ALA A 516 26.18 7.51 -9.87
CA ALA A 516 26.07 7.99 -8.50
C ALA A 516 27.44 8.41 -7.92
N GLY A 517 28.46 7.58 -8.13
CA GLY A 517 29.82 7.89 -7.71
C GLY A 517 30.39 9.13 -8.42
N ALA A 518 30.13 9.28 -9.73
CA ALA A 518 30.53 10.47 -10.49
C ALA A 518 29.81 11.73 -10.01
N ALA A 519 28.50 11.64 -9.73
CA ALA A 519 27.71 12.75 -9.19
C ALA A 519 28.23 13.20 -7.82
N LEU A 520 28.50 12.25 -6.91
CA LEU A 520 29.11 12.52 -5.61
C LEU A 520 30.46 13.20 -5.77
N ARG A 521 31.35 12.64 -6.59
CA ARG A 521 32.69 13.20 -6.84
C ARG A 521 32.62 14.65 -7.35
N ALA A 522 31.70 14.93 -8.28
CA ALA A 522 31.54 16.27 -8.83
C ALA A 522 30.98 17.27 -7.81
N ALA A 523 30.00 16.85 -6.99
CA ALA A 523 29.39 17.71 -5.97
C ALA A 523 30.31 17.97 -4.76
N LEU A 524 31.23 17.04 -4.49
CA LEU A 524 32.18 17.07 -3.37
C LEU A 524 33.59 17.56 -3.77
N ALA A 525 33.77 18.04 -5.00
CA ALA A 525 35.04 18.55 -5.50
C ALA A 525 35.51 19.84 -4.80
#